data_AF-A0A087RJ16-F1
#
_entry.id   AF-A0A087RJ16-F1
#
_cell.length_a   1.000
_cell.length_b   1.000
_cell.length_c   1.000
_cell.angle_alpha   90.00
_cell.angle_beta   90.00
_cell.angle_gamma   90.00
#
_symmetry.space_group_name_H-M   'P 1'
#
loop_
_entity.id
_entity.type
_entity.pdbx_description
1 polymer ?
#
loop_
_entity_poly.entity_id
_entity_poly.type
_entity_poly.pdbx_seq_one_letter_code
_entity_poly.pdbx_strand_id
1 'polypeptide(L)'
;MTNTTTIRPGTQTTIPSTTMTLRPTLAPRPSPIPTGTYTISSGNGTCIKAVMGLQLMAQNTQTKQTEYTTVDPNATQTSGSCGMVQSELNITFSGGFINFIFVKQAPMYYVSKIESRLQLSSEG
;
A
#
# COMPACT_ATOMS: atom_id res chain seq x y z
N MET A 1 -74.34 27.19 -39.76
CA MET A 1 -73.12 26.72 -40.44
C MET A 1 -72.26 26.02 -39.41
N THR A 2 -72.11 24.71 -39.59
CA THR A 2 -71.42 23.75 -38.71
C THR A 2 -69.92 23.78 -38.96
N ASN A 3 -69.10 23.77 -37.90
CA ASN A 3 -67.68 23.43 -38.02
C ASN A 3 -67.33 22.40 -36.95
N THR A 4 -67.21 21.15 -37.39
CA THR A 4 -66.81 20.00 -36.58
C THR A 4 -65.34 19.71 -36.87
N THR A 5 -64.48 19.89 -35.87
CA THR A 5 -63.04 19.63 -36.00
C THR A 5 -62.74 18.18 -35.61
N THR A 6 -62.25 17.38 -36.56
CA THR A 6 -61.88 15.97 -36.37
C THR A 6 -60.47 15.86 -35.80
N ILE A 7 -60.31 15.25 -34.61
CA ILE A 7 -59.02 14.95 -33.99
C ILE A 7 -58.57 13.54 -34.44
N ARG A 8 -57.37 13.45 -35.01
CA ARG A 8 -56.78 12.22 -35.55
C ARG A 8 -56.13 11.40 -34.40
N PRO A 9 -56.31 10.07 -34.32
CA PRO A 9 -55.63 9.26 -33.31
C PRO A 9 -54.12 9.20 -33.62
N GLY A 10 -53.30 9.75 -32.72
CA GLY A 10 -51.84 9.60 -32.78
C GLY A 10 -51.44 8.21 -32.28
N THR A 11 -50.77 7.43 -33.12
CA THR A 11 -50.21 6.13 -32.75
C THR A 11 -49.06 6.34 -31.77
N GLN A 12 -49.23 5.91 -30.52
CA GLN A 12 -48.20 5.95 -29.48
C GLN A 12 -47.24 4.77 -29.70
N THR A 13 -46.03 5.05 -30.18
CA THR A 13 -44.97 4.05 -30.32
C THR A 13 -44.23 3.91 -28.98
N THR A 14 -44.50 2.84 -28.24
CA THR A 14 -43.77 2.50 -27.01
C THR A 14 -42.42 1.88 -27.38
N ILE A 15 -41.33 2.57 -27.09
CA ILE A 15 -39.96 2.08 -27.31
C ILE A 15 -39.64 1.03 -26.23
N PRO A 16 -39.17 -0.19 -26.57
CA PRO A 16 -38.80 -1.18 -25.56
C PRO A 16 -37.57 -0.72 -24.79
N SER A 17 -37.68 -0.58 -23.47
CA SER A 17 -36.55 -0.29 -22.60
C SER A 17 -35.57 -1.46 -22.63
N THR A 18 -34.37 -1.25 -23.17
CA THR A 18 -33.32 -2.27 -23.23
C THR A 18 -32.67 -2.38 -21.86
N THR A 19 -33.02 -3.40 -21.07
CA THR A 19 -32.34 -3.70 -19.81
C THR A 19 -30.93 -4.21 -20.12
N MET A 20 -29.92 -3.36 -19.95
CA MET A 20 -28.53 -3.79 -20.05
C MET A 20 -28.15 -4.60 -18.82
N THR A 21 -27.99 -5.91 -18.98
CA THR A 21 -27.42 -6.78 -17.95
C THR A 21 -25.95 -6.41 -17.76
N LEU A 22 -25.62 -5.77 -16.64
CA LEU A 22 -24.23 -5.45 -16.31
C LEU A 22 -23.44 -6.74 -16.10
N ARG A 23 -22.38 -6.92 -16.89
CA ARG A 23 -21.44 -8.04 -16.73
C ARG A 23 -20.75 -7.92 -15.37
N PRO A 24 -20.53 -9.03 -14.63
CA PRO A 24 -19.79 -8.99 -13.38
C PRO A 24 -18.42 -8.35 -13.59
N THR A 25 -18.15 -7.24 -12.89
CA THR A 25 -16.83 -6.63 -12.84
C THR A 25 -15.91 -7.57 -12.06
N LEU A 26 -14.71 -7.84 -12.58
CA LEU A 26 -13.69 -8.60 -11.84
C LEU A 26 -13.46 -7.93 -10.49
N ALA A 27 -13.35 -8.73 -9.43
CA ALA A 27 -13.01 -8.22 -8.11
C ALA A 27 -11.72 -7.39 -8.18
N PRO A 28 -11.65 -6.23 -7.48
CA PRO A 28 -10.44 -5.41 -7.47
C PRO A 28 -9.24 -6.23 -7.05
N ARG A 29 -8.17 -6.23 -7.86
CA ARG A 29 -6.90 -6.82 -7.46
C ARG A 29 -6.29 -5.98 -6.34
N PRO A 30 -5.72 -6.57 -5.28
CA PRO A 30 -5.01 -5.81 -4.26
C PRO A 30 -3.92 -4.96 -4.89
N SER A 31 -3.83 -3.69 -4.48
CA SER A 31 -2.77 -2.79 -4.94
C SER A 31 -1.40 -3.36 -4.59
N PRO A 32 -0.40 -3.28 -5.48
CA PRO A 32 0.94 -3.76 -5.20
C PRO A 32 1.59 -2.91 -4.09
N ILE A 33 2.45 -3.54 -3.29
CA ILE A 33 3.26 -2.83 -2.29
C ILE A 33 4.33 -2.02 -3.04
N PRO A 34 4.41 -0.69 -2.85
CA PRO A 34 5.41 0.14 -3.52
C PRO A 34 6.82 -0.25 -3.04
N THR A 35 7.77 -0.28 -3.97
CA THR A 35 9.16 -0.66 -3.70
C THR A 35 10.04 0.58 -3.55
N GLY A 36 10.78 0.67 -2.45
CA GLY A 36 11.78 1.72 -2.20
C GLY A 36 13.21 1.22 -2.38
N THR A 37 14.15 2.16 -2.53
CA THR A 37 15.59 1.88 -2.48
C THR A 37 16.19 2.58 -1.27
N TYR A 38 16.69 1.81 -0.32
CA TYR A 38 17.25 2.29 0.95
C TYR A 38 18.75 2.02 0.98
N THR A 39 19.55 3.07 1.20
CA THR A 39 21.01 3.00 1.09
C THR A 39 21.68 3.58 2.32
N ILE A 40 22.69 2.88 2.85
CA ILE A 40 23.59 3.37 3.90
C ILE A 40 25.01 3.38 3.34
N SER A 41 25.65 4.53 3.44
CA SER A 41 27.01 4.76 2.97
C SER A 41 27.88 5.31 4.09
N SER A 42 29.17 5.00 4.04
CA SER A 42 30.20 5.57 4.91
C SER A 42 31.39 5.98 4.05
N GLY A 43 31.74 7.27 4.08
CA GLY A 43 32.68 7.86 3.14
C GLY A 43 32.23 7.63 1.69
N ASN A 44 33.10 7.04 0.88
CA ASN A 44 32.84 6.77 -0.54
C ASN A 44 32.21 5.39 -0.81
N GLY A 45 31.99 4.58 0.24
CA GLY A 45 31.51 3.20 0.11
C GLY A 45 30.04 3.04 0.54
N THR A 46 29.30 2.20 -0.17
CA THR A 46 27.97 1.74 0.24
C THR A 46 28.09 0.40 0.94
N CYS A 47 27.59 0.30 2.18
CA CYS A 47 27.59 -0.94 2.94
C CYS A 47 26.23 -1.67 2.90
N ILE A 48 25.12 -0.92 2.77
CA ILE A 48 23.79 -1.48 2.63
C ILE A 48 23.11 -0.83 1.42
N LYS A 49 22.54 -1.66 0.55
CA LYS A 49 21.59 -1.26 -0.50
C LYS A 49 20.46 -2.28 -0.52
N ALA A 50 19.27 -1.87 -0.07
CA ALA A 50 18.08 -2.70 -0.02
C ALA A 50 17.02 -2.14 -0.97
N VAL A 51 16.54 -2.96 -1.90
CA VAL A 51 15.43 -2.63 -2.80
C VAL A 51 14.25 -3.51 -2.42
N MET A 52 13.27 -2.94 -1.71
CA MET A 52 12.18 -3.72 -1.08
C MET A 52 10.91 -2.90 -0.89
N GLY A 53 9.77 -3.58 -0.93
CA GLY A 53 8.48 -3.04 -0.49
C GLY A 53 8.23 -3.41 0.98
N LEU A 54 7.64 -2.49 1.75
CA LEU A 54 7.45 -2.66 3.18
C LEU A 54 5.96 -2.49 3.55
N GLN A 55 5.44 -3.46 4.29
CA GLN A 55 4.11 -3.43 4.88
C GLN A 55 4.17 -4.03 6.28
N LEU A 56 3.62 -3.33 7.26
CA LEU A 56 3.46 -3.82 8.61
C LEU A 56 2.02 -4.29 8.81
N MET A 57 1.86 -5.36 9.58
CA MET A 57 0.57 -5.91 9.97
C MET A 57 0.53 -5.99 11.49
N ALA A 58 -0.48 -5.36 12.09
CA ALA A 58 -0.72 -5.43 13.53
C ALA A 58 -2.10 -6.01 13.78
N GLN A 59 -2.19 -7.01 14.66
CA GLN A 59 -3.46 -7.56 15.10
C GLN A 59 -3.73 -7.11 16.52
N ASN A 60 -4.84 -6.41 16.71
CA ASN A 60 -5.34 -6.10 18.04
C ASN A 60 -5.99 -7.36 18.64
N THR A 61 -5.39 -7.89 19.71
CA THR A 61 -5.84 -9.16 20.30
C THR A 61 -7.19 -9.04 21.02
N GLN A 62 -7.56 -7.82 21.45
CA GLN A 62 -8.80 -7.49 22.15
C GLN A 62 -9.96 -7.38 21.16
N THR A 63 -9.81 -6.56 20.11
CA THR A 63 -10.86 -6.31 19.11
C THR A 63 -10.88 -7.32 17.98
N LYS A 64 -9.82 -8.15 17.86
CA LYS A 64 -9.56 -9.07 16.74
C LYS A 64 -9.44 -8.37 15.38
N GLN A 65 -9.34 -7.05 15.36
CA GLN A 65 -9.10 -6.28 14.15
C GLN A 65 -7.64 -6.40 13.72
N THR A 66 -7.42 -6.46 12.41
CA THR A 66 -6.07 -6.47 11.82
C THR A 66 -5.91 -5.21 10.98
N GLU A 67 -4.85 -4.46 11.28
CA GLU A 67 -4.49 -3.24 10.56
C GLU A 67 -3.24 -3.48 9.73
N TYR A 68 -3.26 -2.95 8.51
CA TYR A 68 -2.14 -2.99 7.58
C TYR A 68 -1.66 -1.58 7.33
N THR A 69 -0.37 -1.34 7.50
CA THR A 69 0.28 -0.08 7.13
C THR A 69 1.29 -0.35 6.04
N THR A 70 0.96 0.11 4.83
CA THR A 70 1.89 0.09 3.70
C THR A 70 2.78 1.33 3.77
N VAL A 71 4.09 1.15 3.75
CA VAL A 71 5.04 2.26 3.80
C VAL A 71 5.17 2.87 2.40
N ASP A 72 4.96 4.18 2.28
CA ASP A 72 5.27 4.91 1.05
C ASP A 72 6.76 5.23 1.00
N PRO A 73 7.54 4.62 0.08
CA PRO A 73 8.98 4.83 0.01
C PRO A 73 9.37 6.30 -0.26
N ASN A 74 8.50 7.10 -0.88
CA ASN A 74 8.76 8.52 -1.14
C ASN A 74 8.60 9.40 0.10
N ALA A 75 7.95 8.87 1.15
CA ALA A 75 7.70 9.54 2.42
C ALA A 75 8.46 8.85 3.58
N THR A 76 9.67 8.36 3.30
CA THR A 76 10.56 7.77 4.30
C THR A 76 11.84 8.58 4.49
N GLN A 77 12.44 8.46 5.67
CA GLN A 77 13.82 8.85 5.90
C GLN A 77 14.64 7.61 6.26
N THR A 78 15.84 7.54 5.71
CA THR A 78 16.77 6.44 5.92
C THR A 78 17.95 6.92 6.77
N SER A 79 18.26 6.19 7.84
CA SER A 79 19.43 6.41 8.68
C SER A 79 20.06 5.08 9.07
N GLY A 80 21.26 5.10 9.65
CA GLY A 80 21.95 3.86 10.01
C GLY A 80 23.45 4.03 10.10
N SER A 81 24.16 2.91 10.17
CA SER A 81 25.60 2.88 10.32
C SER A 81 26.23 1.74 9.52
N CYS A 82 27.44 1.97 9.02
CA CYS A 82 28.27 0.93 8.45
C CYS A 82 29.25 0.41 9.50
N GLY A 83 29.42 -0.90 9.55
CA GLY A 83 30.47 -1.53 10.34
C GLY A 83 30.97 -2.82 9.70
N MET A 84 32.17 -3.25 10.09
CA MET A 84 32.82 -4.42 9.47
C MET A 84 32.12 -5.75 9.79
N VAL A 85 31.54 -5.85 10.98
CA VAL A 85 30.82 -7.05 11.46
C VAL A 85 29.32 -6.82 11.49
N GLN A 86 28.89 -5.61 11.88
CA GLN A 86 27.49 -5.24 12.01
C GLN A 86 27.24 -3.94 11.26
N SER A 87 26.13 -3.86 10.53
CA SER A 87 25.63 -2.61 9.93
C SER A 87 24.13 -2.47 10.23
N GLU A 88 23.66 -1.24 10.25
CA GLU A 88 22.29 -0.90 10.65
C GLU A 88 21.60 -0.10 9.54
N LEU A 89 20.35 -0.44 9.26
CA LEU A 89 19.46 0.29 8.37
C LEU A 89 18.15 0.57 9.12
N ASN A 90 17.92 1.83 9.45
CA ASN A 90 16.71 2.32 10.06
C ASN A 90 15.90 3.16 9.06
N ILE A 91 14.63 2.80 8.87
CA ILE A 91 13.70 3.45 7.95
C ILE A 91 12.56 4.03 8.79
N THR A 92 12.46 5.36 8.85
CA THR A 92 11.41 6.06 9.58
C THR A 92 10.38 6.63 8.63
N PHE A 93 9.11 6.57 9.04
CA PHE A 93 7.95 7.12 8.33
C PHE A 93 6.97 7.71 9.35
N SER A 94 5.90 8.37 8.90
CA SER A 94 4.95 9.06 9.78
C SER A 94 4.36 8.14 10.88
N GLY A 95 4.12 6.87 10.56
CA GLY A 95 3.57 5.88 11.48
C GLY A 95 4.58 5.17 12.38
N GLY A 96 5.88 5.42 12.25
CA GLY A 96 6.90 4.80 13.10
C GLY A 96 8.20 4.46 12.37
N PHE A 97 8.76 3.28 12.65
CA PHE A 97 10.04 2.88 12.06
C PHE A 97 10.16 1.36 11.88
N ILE A 98 11.06 0.97 10.97
CA ILE A 98 11.59 -0.39 10.86
C ILE A 98 13.11 -0.30 10.87
N ASN A 99 13.74 -1.03 11.78
CA ASN A 99 15.19 -1.12 11.92
C ASN A 99 15.67 -2.54 11.62
N PHE A 100 16.64 -2.65 10.70
CA PHE A 100 17.29 -3.88 10.29
C PHE A 100 18.73 -3.87 10.77
N ILE A 101 19.12 -4.90 11.52
CA ILE A 101 20.50 -5.16 11.87
C ILE A 101 21.03 -6.26 10.98
N PHE A 102 22.09 -5.96 10.24
CA PHE A 102 22.81 -6.91 9.41
C PHE A 102 24.07 -7.37 10.13
N VAL A 103 24.31 -8.67 10.16
CA VAL A 103 25.54 -9.27 10.69
C VAL A 103 26.26 -10.00 9.57
N LYS A 104 27.56 -9.77 9.46
CA LYS A 104 28.47 -10.48 8.57
C LYS A 104 29.15 -11.62 9.31
N GLN A 105 28.88 -12.83 8.86
CA GLN A 105 29.60 -14.03 9.25
C GLN A 105 30.21 -14.65 7.99
N ALA A 106 31.41 -14.16 7.64
CA ALA A 106 32.00 -14.41 6.33
C ALA A 106 32.03 -15.91 5.97
N PRO A 107 31.68 -16.28 4.72
CA PRO A 107 31.39 -15.40 3.59
C PRO A 107 29.95 -14.86 3.56
N MET A 108 29.11 -15.24 4.52
CA MET A 108 27.69 -14.90 4.55
C MET A 108 27.42 -13.58 5.29
N TYR A 109 26.29 -12.98 4.97
CA TYR A 109 25.68 -11.93 5.77
C TYR A 109 24.18 -12.15 5.82
N TYR A 110 23.53 -11.74 6.89
CA TYR A 110 22.10 -11.93 7.09
C TYR A 110 21.54 -10.84 7.99
N VAL A 111 20.21 -10.67 7.95
CA VAL A 111 19.49 -9.83 8.91
C VAL A 111 19.40 -10.59 10.23
N SER A 112 20.08 -10.12 11.26
CA SER A 112 20.10 -10.76 12.58
C SER A 112 18.96 -10.28 13.49
N LYS A 113 18.51 -9.03 13.33
CA LYS A 113 17.39 -8.45 14.08
C LYS A 113 16.56 -7.56 13.16
N ILE A 114 15.25 -7.65 13.33
CA ILE A 114 14.30 -6.67 12.83
C ILE A 114 13.55 -6.12 14.03
N GLU A 115 13.57 -4.81 14.19
CA GLU A 115 12.79 -4.10 15.20
C GLU A 115 11.85 -3.14 14.49
N SER A 116 10.64 -2.99 14.99
CA SER A 116 9.71 -2.03 14.41
C SER A 116 8.82 -1.43 15.48
N ARG A 117 8.33 -0.24 15.18
CA ARG A 117 7.27 0.41 15.93
C ARG A 117 6.25 0.93 14.95
N LEU A 118 4.98 0.69 15.26
CA LEU A 118 3.85 1.23 14.54
C LEU A 118 2.95 1.95 15.55
N GLN A 119 2.64 3.22 15.28
CA GLN A 119 1.56 3.92 15.95
C GLN A 119 0.26 3.56 15.26
N LEU A 120 -0.63 2.89 15.99
CA LEU A 120 -2.00 2.64 15.56
C LEU A 120 -2.86 3.83 15.95
N SER A 121 -3.80 4.20 15.08
CA SER A 121 -4.84 5.16 15.44
C SER A 121 -5.67 4.57 16.57
N SER A 122 -5.84 5.25 17.70
CA SER A 122 -6.86 4.80 18.66
C SER A 122 -8.23 5.01 18.02
N GLU A 123 -9.06 3.97 17.95
CA GLU A 123 -10.50 4.20 17.91
C GLU A 123 -10.84 5.00 19.18
N GLY A 124 -11.35 6.23 18.99
CA GLY A 124 -11.73 7.13 20.08
C GLY A 124 -12.97 6.68 20.83
#